data_AF-A0A353VYI8-F1
#
_entry.id   AF-A0A353VYI8-F1
#
_cell.length_a   1.000
_cell.length_b   1.000
_cell.length_c   1.000
_cell.angle_alpha   90.00
_cell.angle_beta   90.00
_cell.angle_gamma   90.00
#
_symmetry.space_group_name_H-M   'P 1'
#
loop_
_entity.id
_entity.type
_entity.pdbx_description
1 polymer ?
#
loop_
_entity_poly.entity_id
_entity_poly.type
_entity_poly.pdbx_seq_one_letter_code
_entity_poly.pdbx_strand_id
1 'polypeptide(L)' 'KKEITKVNISKVTFKPLSDNDIANYCQTNEPIGKAGGYAIQGKGALLIEKLEGSYSGVMGLPLDETHQLLVELLN' A
#
# COMPACT_ATOMS: atom_id res chain seq x y z
N LYS A 1 -1.83 23.54 19.38
CA LYS A 1 -1.40 22.12 19.32
C LYS A 1 -0.21 22.06 18.38
N LYS A 2 0.87 21.33 18.73
CA LYS A 2 1.99 21.06 17.80
C LYS A 2 1.47 20.09 16.74
N GLU A 3 1.64 20.44 15.47
CA GLU A 3 1.25 19.63 14.32
C GLU A 3 2.52 19.39 13.49
N ILE A 4 2.77 18.13 13.13
CA ILE A 4 3.90 17.69 12.33
C ILE A 4 3.38 16.70 11.29
N THR A 5 3.95 16.75 10.09
CA THR A 5 3.48 15.96 8.95
C THR A 5 4.66 15.45 8.14
N LYS A 6 4.57 14.22 7.64
CA LYS A 6 5.51 13.64 6.67
C LYS A 6 4.75 13.00 5.51
N VAL A 7 5.39 13.00 4.34
CA VAL A 7 4.89 12.34 3.13
C VAL A 7 5.68 11.06 2.92
N ASN A 8 4.97 9.95 2.69
CA ASN A 8 5.56 8.71 2.18
C ASN A 8 5.10 8.50 0.73
N ILE A 9 6.06 8.18 -0.15
CA ILE A 9 5.79 7.89 -1.57
C ILE A 9 6.33 6.49 -1.86
N SER A 10 5.49 5.66 -2.46
CA SER A 10 5.85 4.33 -2.92
C SER A 10 5.35 4.12 -4.33
N LYS A 11 6.13 3.43 -5.16
CA LYS A 11 5.77 3.03 -6.52
C LYS A 11 5.56 1.53 -6.56
N VAL A 12 4.39 1.13 -7.05
CA VAL A 12 4.01 -0.27 -7.21
C VAL A 12 3.87 -0.55 -8.70
N THR A 13 4.69 -1.46 -9.21
CA THR A 13 4.61 -1.96 -10.58
C THR A 13 3.81 -3.25 -10.58
N PHE A 14 2.76 -3.29 -11.38
CA PHE A 14 1.95 -4.48 -11.59
C PHE A 14 2.56 -5.32 -12.71
N LYS A 15 2.38 -6.64 -12.64
CA LYS A 15 2.64 -7.54 -13.76
C LYS A 15 1.71 -7.18 -14.92
N PRO A 16 2.04 -7.58 -16.17
CA PRO A 16 1.05 -7.64 -17.22
C PRO A 16 -0.10 -8.55 -16.76
N LEU A 17 -1.31 -7.99 -16.66
CA LEU A 17 -2.49 -8.74 -16.23
C LEU A 17 -3.39 -9.03 -17.42
N SER A 18 -3.82 -10.29 -17.53
CA SER A 18 -4.91 -10.66 -18.44
C SER A 18 -6.27 -10.33 -17.82
N ASP A 19 -7.31 -10.27 -18.64
CA ASP A 19 -8.70 -10.13 -18.16
C ASP A 19 -9.08 -11.26 -17.19
N ASN A 20 -8.51 -12.46 -17.37
CA ASN A 20 -8.74 -13.58 -16.47
C ASN A 20 -8.07 -13.37 -15.10
N ASP A 21 -6.86 -12.82 -15.05
CA ASP A 21 -6.19 -12.47 -13.78
C ASP A 21 -7.01 -11.45 -12.99
N ILE A 22 -7.50 -10.43 -13.69
CA ILE A 22 -8.34 -9.37 -13.10
C ILE A 22 -9.67 -9.96 -12.61
N ALA A 23 -10.36 -10.73 -13.45
CA ALA A 23 -11.64 -11.35 -13.09
C ALA A 23 -11.52 -12.28 -11.89
N ASN A 24 -10.48 -13.13 -11.87
CA ASN A 24 -10.21 -14.03 -10.75
C ASN A 24 -9.94 -13.25 -9.46
N TYR A 25 -9.18 -12.15 -9.54
CA TYR A 25 -8.93 -11.30 -8.38
C TYR A 25 -10.21 -10.62 -7.88
N CYS A 26 -11.03 -10.09 -8.79
CA CYS A 26 -12.31 -9.45 -8.45
C CYS A 26 -13.27 -10.38 -7.69
N GLN A 27 -13.23 -11.70 -7.96
CA GLN A 27 -14.05 -12.69 -7.25
C GLN A 27 -13.65 -12.93 -5.79
N THR A 28 -12.48 -12.43 -5.35
CA THR A 28 -11.95 -12.69 -4.00
C THR A 28 -12.53 -11.81 -2.91
N ASN A 29 -13.30 -10.77 -3.27
CA ASN A 29 -13.73 -9.67 -2.41
C ASN A 29 -12.60 -8.81 -1.81
N GLU A 30 -11.31 -9.17 -1.96
CA GLU A 30 -10.17 -8.34 -1.55
C GLU A 30 -10.14 -6.91 -2.12
N PRO A 31 -10.56 -6.65 -3.38
CA PRO A 31 -10.50 -5.29 -3.93
C PRO A 31 -11.57 -4.35 -3.33
N ILE A 32 -12.61 -4.89 -2.71
CA ILE A 32 -13.72 -4.09 -2.20
C ILE A 32 -13.26 -3.21 -1.03
N GLY A 33 -13.57 -1.91 -1.11
CA GLY A 33 -13.18 -0.94 -0.09
C GLY A 33 -11.69 -0.56 -0.09
N LYS A 34 -10.93 -0.96 -1.12
CA LYS A 34 -9.52 -0.58 -1.30
C LYS A 34 -9.37 0.48 -2.39
N ALA A 35 -8.73 1.59 -2.07
CA ALA A 35 -8.39 2.60 -3.08
C ALA A 35 -7.48 1.96 -4.15
N GLY A 36 -7.81 2.17 -5.42
CA GLY A 36 -7.13 1.51 -6.55
C GLY A 36 -7.55 0.05 -6.78
N GLY A 37 -8.51 -0.49 -6.01
CA GLY A 37 -9.10 -1.80 -6.26
C GLY A 37 -8.13 -2.97 -6.10
N TYR A 38 -7.12 -2.85 -5.23
CA TYR A 38 -6.23 -3.96 -4.89
C TYR A 38 -5.72 -3.88 -3.45
N ALA A 39 -5.23 -5.02 -2.96
CA ALA A 39 -4.52 -5.13 -1.70
C ALA A 39 -3.08 -5.59 -1.94
N ILE A 40 -2.10 -4.89 -1.36
CA ILE A 40 -0.69 -5.32 -1.40
C ILE A 40 -0.41 -6.58 -0.55
N GLN A 41 -1.37 -6.98 0.28
CA GLN A 41 -1.38 -8.21 1.07
C GLN A 41 -2.45 -9.17 0.54
N GLY A 42 -2.29 -10.46 0.82
CA GLY A 42 -3.24 -11.48 0.35
C GLY A 42 -3.03 -11.83 -1.13
N LYS A 43 -4.11 -12.16 -1.84
CA LYS A 43 -4.06 -12.57 -3.25
C LYS A 43 -3.62 -11.43 -4.16
N GLY A 44 -3.92 -10.18 -3.81
CA GLY A 44 -3.49 -9.02 -4.59
C GLY A 44 -1.96 -8.86 -4.68
N ALA A 45 -1.20 -9.41 -3.74
CA ALA A 45 0.27 -9.45 -3.80
C ALA A 45 0.78 -10.22 -5.03
N LEU A 46 0.01 -11.19 -5.55
CA LEU A 46 0.38 -11.96 -6.72
C LEU A 46 0.32 -11.15 -8.02
N LEU A 47 -0.39 -10.01 -8.02
CA LEU A 47 -0.50 -9.10 -9.16
C LEU A 47 0.71 -8.16 -9.30
N ILE A 48 1.52 -8.05 -8.25
CA ILE A 48 2.61 -7.07 -8.15
C ILE A 48 3.90 -7.68 -8.69
N GLU A 49 4.57 -6.95 -9.56
CA GLU A 49 5.90 -7.28 -10.07
C GLU A 49 6.99 -6.70 -9.17
N LYS A 50 6.83 -5.43 -8.77
CA LYS A 50 7.85 -4.71 -8.00
C LYS A 50 7.22 -3.68 -7.07
N LEU A 51 7.79 -3.54 -5.89
CA LEU A 51 7.57 -2.42 -4.98
C LEU A 51 8.87 -1.63 -4.84
N GLU A 52 8.80 -0.31 -5.02
CA GLU A 52 9.86 0.63 -4.73
C GLU A 52 9.34 1.63 -3.68
N GLY A 53 9.84 1.58 -2.46
CA GLY A 53 9.37 2.40 -1.34
C GLY A 53 8.93 1.57 -0.14
N SER A 54 7.93 2.04 0.59
CA SER A 54 7.50 1.47 1.87
C SER A 54 6.31 0.52 1.72
N TYR A 55 6.52 -0.76 2.03
CA TYR A 55 5.43 -1.75 2.08
C TYR A 55 4.36 -1.33 3.10
N SER A 56 4.77 -0.85 4.27
CA SER A 56 3.85 -0.37 5.30
C SER A 56 3.11 0.91 4.88
N GLY A 57 3.77 1.78 4.12
CA GLY A 57 3.15 2.93 3.48
C GLY A 57 2.03 2.52 2.53
N VAL A 58 2.25 1.54 1.65
CA VAL A 58 1.20 1.03 0.75
C VAL A 58 0.10 0.28 1.50
N MET A 59 0.43 -0.42 2.59
CA MET A 59 -0.56 -1.03 3.48
C MET A 59 -1.49 0.00 4.14
N GLY A 60 -1.04 1.26 4.28
CA GLY A 60 -1.86 2.39 4.75
C GLY A 60 -1.26 3.16 5.93
N LEU A 61 -0.16 2.71 6.53
CA LEU A 61 0.55 3.44 7.59
C LEU A 61 2.06 3.28 7.43
N PRO A 62 2.78 4.33 6.99
CA PRO A 62 4.23 4.27 6.82
C PRO A 62 4.91 4.24 8.19
N LEU A 63 5.31 3.05 8.65
CA LEU A 63 5.74 2.83 10.03
C LEU A 63 7.01 3.61 10.40
N ASP A 64 7.97 3.71 9.49
CA ASP A 64 9.22 4.44 9.73
C ASP A 64 8.96 5.95 9.89
N GLU A 65 8.25 6.58 8.94
CA GLU A 65 7.89 7.98 9.02
C GLU A 65 6.98 8.27 10.22
N THR A 66 6.06 7.36 10.55
CA THR A 66 5.20 7.48 11.73
C THR A 66 6.02 7.45 13.01
N HIS A 67 6.98 6.53 13.13
CA HIS A 67 7.89 6.47 14.28
C HIS A 67 8.72 7.76 14.39
N GLN A 68 9.27 8.26 13.28
CA GLN A 68 10.03 9.51 13.29
C GLN A 68 9.18 10.71 13.74
N LEU A 69 7.92 10.79 13.29
CA LEU A 69 6.99 11.83 13.76
C LEU A 69 6.73 11.70 15.27
N LEU A 70 6.49 10.50 15.78
CA LEU A 70 6.26 10.29 17.22
C LEU A 70 7.46 10.73 18.05
N VAL A 71 8.68 10.39 17.64
CA VAL A 71 9.92 10.83 18.31
C VAL A 71 10.04 12.36 18.28
N GLU A 72 9.78 12.99 17.13
CA GLU A 72 9.83 14.46 16.99
C GLU A 72 8.75 15.18 17.81
N LEU A 73 7.58 14.58 17.98
CA LEU A 73 6.48 15.17 18.76
C LEU A 73 6.76 15.13 20.26
N LEU A 74 7.33 14.03 20.75
CA LEU A 74 7.58 13.76 22.17
C LEU A 74 8.84 14.46 22.71
N ASN A 75 9.73 14.88 21.81
CA ASN A 75 10.84 15.78 22.10
C ASN A 75 10.39 17.26 21.99
#